data_AF-A0A8T3R147-F1
#
_entry.id   AF-A0A8T3R147-F1
#
_cell.length_a   1.000
_cell.length_b   1.000
_cell.length_c   1.000
_cell.angle_alpha   90.00
_cell.angle_beta   90.00
_cell.angle_gamma   90.00
#
_symmetry.space_group_name_H-M   'P 1'
#
loop_
_entity.id
_entity.type
_entity.pdbx_description
1 polymer ?
#
loop_
_entity_poly.entity_id
_entity_poly.type
_entity_poly.pdbx_seq_one_letter_code
_entity_poly.pdbx_strand_id
1 'polypeptide(L)'
;MRKRLLASLSALALLTVVGTSGVAASHVSSELIAGNPTCNGTKIDPVNAGTYNLVGGGTITITLGAGNTFTFTVDGADVTSIVVKGGPNALLYTNPGEGSILHAQVNPNNGKYYGLSHLCINSEKDGGGGKK
;
A
#
# COMPACT_ATOMS: atom_id res chain seq x y z
N MET A 1 46.15 54.68 11.11
CA MET A 1 46.05 55.03 9.66
C MET A 1 46.40 53.80 8.83
N ARG A 2 45.87 53.74 7.60
CA ARG A 2 45.61 52.57 6.73
C ARG A 2 46.84 52.01 5.98
N LYS A 3 46.85 50.69 5.67
CA LYS A 3 47.00 49.99 4.33
C LYS A 3 47.66 48.60 4.50
N ARG A 4 46.97 47.45 4.21
CA ARG A 4 46.82 46.68 2.92
C ARG A 4 48.15 45.98 2.52
N LEU A 5 48.30 44.70 2.14
CA LEU A 5 47.53 43.77 1.26
C LEU A 5 47.86 42.26 1.49
N LEU A 6 46.83 41.41 1.28
CA LEU A 6 46.70 40.14 0.52
C LEU A 6 47.79 39.03 0.56
N ALA A 7 47.33 37.78 0.79
CA ALA A 7 47.60 36.64 -0.10
C ALA A 7 46.49 35.58 0.01
N SER A 8 45.91 35.27 -1.16
CA SER A 8 44.83 34.33 -1.45
C SER A 8 45.27 32.87 -1.32
N LEU A 9 44.39 31.97 -0.86
CA LEU A 9 44.44 30.56 -1.26
C LEU A 9 43.02 30.03 -1.48
N SER A 10 42.85 29.43 -2.66
CA SER A 10 41.61 29.07 -3.34
C SER A 10 40.70 28.12 -2.57
N ALA A 11 39.42 28.48 -2.44
CA ALA A 11 38.38 27.56 -2.00
C ALA A 11 37.89 26.74 -3.20
N LEU A 12 38.30 25.47 -3.25
CA LEU A 12 37.82 24.49 -4.21
C LEU A 12 36.41 24.05 -3.78
N ALA A 13 35.37 24.57 -4.45
CA ALA A 13 33.99 24.18 -4.20
C ALA A 13 33.73 22.76 -4.74
N LEU A 14 33.70 21.78 -3.84
CA LEU A 14 33.35 20.40 -4.16
C LEU A 14 31.82 20.31 -4.30
N LEU A 15 31.33 20.29 -5.55
CA LEU A 15 29.92 20.15 -5.87
C LEU A 15 29.51 18.67 -5.74
N THR A 16 28.97 18.29 -4.58
CA THR A 16 28.40 16.95 -4.37
C THR A 16 27.04 16.87 -5.04
N VAL A 17 26.97 16.13 -6.16
CA VAL A 17 25.71 15.73 -6.79
C VAL A 17 24.98 14.81 -5.83
N VAL A 18 23.93 15.31 -5.19
CA VAL A 18 23.01 14.47 -4.42
C VAL A 18 22.14 13.72 -5.43
N GLY A 19 22.47 12.47 -5.70
CA GLY A 19 21.61 11.58 -6.48
C GLY A 19 20.35 11.26 -5.69
N THR A 20 19.19 11.78 -6.12
CA THR A 20 17.91 11.34 -5.58
C THR A 20 17.55 10.01 -6.24
N SER A 21 17.84 8.92 -5.54
CA SER A 21 17.34 7.60 -5.91
C SER A 21 15.81 7.64 -5.88
N GLY A 22 15.18 7.70 -7.05
CA GLY A 22 13.75 7.52 -7.17
C GLY A 22 13.40 6.10 -6.77
N VAL A 23 12.73 5.94 -5.63
CA VAL A 23 12.12 4.65 -5.27
C VAL A 23 10.99 4.39 -6.26
N ALA A 24 11.10 3.34 -7.06
CA ALA A 24 10.00 2.90 -7.90
C ALA A 24 8.89 2.39 -6.98
N ALA A 25 7.71 3.02 -7.01
CA ALA A 25 6.54 2.49 -6.35
C ALA A 25 6.15 1.19 -7.07
N SER A 26 6.24 0.06 -6.38
CA SER A 26 5.73 -1.21 -6.90
C SER A 26 4.20 -1.11 -6.98
N HIS A 27 3.66 -0.91 -8.19
CA HIS A 27 2.22 -0.86 -8.40
C HIS A 27 1.70 -2.29 -8.56
N VAL A 28 0.91 -2.76 -7.59
CA VAL A 28 0.21 -4.05 -7.71
C VAL A 28 -0.91 -3.92 -8.74
N SER A 29 -0.96 -4.83 -9.70
CA SER A 29 -2.05 -4.87 -10.69
C SER A 29 -3.38 -5.13 -10.00
N SER A 30 -4.43 -4.41 -10.44
CA SER A 30 -5.80 -4.63 -9.98
C SER A 30 -6.77 -4.69 -11.14
N GLU A 31 -7.88 -5.37 -10.93
CA GLU A 31 -9.01 -5.45 -11.85
C GLU A 31 -10.18 -4.62 -11.33
N LEU A 32 -10.82 -3.85 -12.21
CA LEU A 32 -12.03 -3.10 -11.87
C LEU A 32 -13.24 -4.04 -11.88
N ILE A 33 -13.92 -4.16 -10.74
CA ILE A 33 -15.17 -4.92 -10.61
C ILE A 33 -16.34 -3.95 -10.45
N ALA A 34 -17.40 -4.17 -11.22
CA ALA A 34 -18.58 -3.32 -11.21
C ALA A 34 -19.35 -3.39 -9.88
N GLY A 35 -19.80 -2.23 -9.40
CA GLY A 35 -20.73 -2.13 -8.29
C GLY A 35 -20.17 -2.56 -6.94
N ASN A 36 -21.00 -3.27 -6.16
CA ASN A 36 -20.71 -3.73 -4.81
C ASN A 36 -20.77 -5.27 -4.75
N PRO A 37 -19.66 -5.98 -5.06
CA PRO A 37 -19.66 -7.44 -5.05
C PRO A 37 -19.93 -7.99 -3.64
N THR A 38 -20.60 -9.15 -3.57
CA THR A 38 -20.79 -9.88 -2.31
C THR A 38 -19.44 -10.31 -1.74
N CYS A 39 -19.24 -10.14 -0.43
CA CYS A 39 -18.05 -10.60 0.25
C CYS A 39 -18.22 -12.03 0.76
N ASN A 40 -17.38 -12.94 0.28
CA ASN A 40 -17.35 -14.35 0.69
C ASN A 40 -16.22 -14.68 1.69
N GLY A 41 -15.37 -13.71 2.01
CA GLY A 41 -14.24 -13.85 2.95
C GLY A 41 -14.42 -13.02 4.22
N THR A 42 -13.30 -12.65 4.85
CA THR A 42 -13.33 -11.72 6.00
C THR A 42 -13.69 -10.33 5.52
N LYS A 43 -14.86 -9.84 5.96
CA LYS A 43 -15.28 -8.46 5.71
C LYS A 43 -14.76 -7.54 6.81
N ILE A 44 -14.09 -6.46 6.42
CA ILE A 44 -13.66 -5.38 7.33
C ILE A 44 -14.46 -4.13 6.98
N ASP A 45 -15.38 -3.72 7.86
CA ASP A 45 -16.33 -2.63 7.68
C ASP A 45 -16.73 -2.04 9.06
N PRO A 46 -16.37 -0.79 9.39
CA PRO A 46 -15.58 0.15 8.58
C PRO A 46 -14.10 -0.27 8.45
N VAL A 47 -13.39 0.30 7.47
CA VAL A 47 -11.95 0.06 7.29
C VAL A 47 -11.15 0.88 8.30
N ASN A 48 -10.66 0.21 9.33
CA ASN A 48 -9.79 0.78 10.36
C ASN A 48 -8.43 0.07 10.37
N ALA A 49 -7.41 0.73 10.92
CA ALA A 49 -6.16 0.05 11.24
C ALA A 49 -6.40 -0.94 12.39
N GLY A 50 -5.79 -2.12 12.31
CA GLY A 50 -5.94 -3.16 13.33
C GLY A 50 -5.69 -4.55 12.79
N THR A 51 -5.73 -5.53 13.70
CA THR A 51 -5.57 -6.95 13.38
C THR A 51 -6.92 -7.65 13.41
N TYR A 52 -7.19 -8.45 12.39
CA TYR A 52 -8.47 -9.12 12.16
C TYR A 52 -8.25 -10.61 11.92
N ASN A 53 -9.17 -11.43 12.44
CA ASN A 53 -9.16 -12.87 12.18
C ASN A 53 -9.62 -13.15 10.75
N LEU A 54 -8.89 -14.03 10.07
CA LEU A 54 -9.23 -14.46 8.73
C LEU A 54 -10.18 -15.66 8.74
N VAL A 55 -11.14 -15.68 7.81
CA VAL A 55 -11.92 -16.88 7.51
C VAL A 55 -10.94 -17.95 7.02
N GLY A 56 -10.99 -19.14 7.64
CA GLY A 56 -10.01 -20.21 7.41
C GLY A 56 -8.85 -20.23 8.42
N GLY A 57 -8.70 -19.19 9.24
CA GLY A 57 -7.66 -19.08 10.27
C GLY A 57 -6.53 -18.14 9.88
N GLY A 58 -5.67 -17.83 10.85
CA GLY A 58 -4.67 -16.78 10.74
C GLY A 58 -5.24 -15.38 10.97
N THR A 59 -4.39 -14.37 10.85
CA THR A 59 -4.78 -12.97 11.02
C THR A 59 -4.20 -12.09 9.92
N ILE A 60 -4.88 -10.97 9.67
CA ILE A 60 -4.41 -9.88 8.82
C ILE A 60 -4.32 -8.61 9.64
N THR A 61 -3.21 -7.88 9.53
CA THR A 61 -3.04 -6.56 10.15
C THR A 61 -3.10 -5.50 9.08
N ILE A 62 -4.07 -4.60 9.18
CA ILE A 62 -4.27 -3.45 8.28
C ILE A 62 -3.59 -2.22 8.87
N THR A 63 -2.79 -1.54 8.06
CA THR A 63 -2.20 -0.23 8.38
C THR A 63 -2.71 0.80 7.40
N LEU A 64 -3.36 1.86 7.89
CA LEU A 64 -3.86 2.95 7.05
C LEU A 64 -2.72 3.88 6.64
N GLY A 65 -2.70 4.26 5.36
CA GLY A 65 -1.78 5.22 4.77
C GLY A 65 -2.46 6.53 4.42
N ALA A 66 -1.69 7.47 3.88
CA ALA A 66 -2.22 8.75 3.39
C ALA A 66 -3.13 8.55 2.18
N GLY A 67 -4.11 9.45 2.01
CA GLY A 67 -4.91 9.54 0.78
C GLY A 67 -5.82 8.35 0.50
N ASN A 68 -6.37 7.70 1.53
CA ASN A 68 -7.22 6.50 1.41
C ASN A 68 -6.48 5.27 0.86
N THR A 69 -5.21 5.12 1.23
CA THR A 69 -4.43 3.91 0.98
C THR A 69 -4.33 3.06 2.24
N PHE A 70 -3.96 1.80 2.09
CA PHE A 70 -3.57 0.95 3.20
C PHE A 70 -2.52 -0.06 2.76
N THR A 71 -1.78 -0.60 3.72
CA THR A 71 -0.94 -1.80 3.56
C THR A 71 -1.43 -2.87 4.52
N PHE A 72 -0.93 -4.08 4.35
CA PHE A 72 -1.24 -5.18 5.26
C PHE A 72 -0.05 -6.11 5.47
N THR A 73 -0.10 -6.84 6.58
CA THR A 73 0.72 -8.03 6.84
C THR A 73 -0.20 -9.20 7.24
N VAL A 74 0.26 -10.44 7.09
CA VAL A 74 -0.50 -11.63 7.48
C VAL A 74 0.31 -12.57 8.36
N ASP A 75 -0.41 -13.34 9.18
CA ASP A 75 0.17 -14.38 10.03
C ASP A 75 -0.70 -15.65 9.97
N GLY A 76 -0.10 -16.77 9.59
CA GLY A 76 -0.76 -18.08 9.55
C GLY A 76 -1.82 -18.28 8.46
N ALA A 77 -1.78 -17.47 7.39
CA ALA A 77 -2.67 -17.53 6.23
C ALA A 77 -2.02 -16.96 4.97
N ASP A 78 -2.49 -17.40 3.81
CA ASP A 78 -2.15 -16.87 2.50
C ASP A 78 -3.32 -16.05 1.94
N VAL A 79 -3.09 -14.78 1.60
CA VAL A 79 -4.12 -13.91 0.99
C VAL A 79 -4.18 -14.16 -0.50
N THR A 80 -5.28 -14.74 -0.97
CA THR A 80 -5.49 -15.03 -2.40
C THR A 80 -6.08 -13.85 -3.14
N SER A 81 -6.90 -13.04 -2.46
CA SER A 81 -7.37 -11.77 -3.03
C SER A 81 -7.88 -10.79 -1.98
N ILE A 82 -7.81 -9.51 -2.33
CA ILE A 82 -8.43 -8.42 -1.59
C ILE A 82 -9.33 -7.62 -2.53
N VAL A 83 -10.62 -7.55 -2.22
CA VAL A 83 -11.54 -6.61 -2.86
C VAL A 83 -11.59 -5.33 -2.02
N VAL A 84 -11.23 -4.22 -2.63
CA VAL A 84 -11.24 -2.89 -2.01
C VAL A 84 -12.43 -2.10 -2.53
N LYS A 85 -13.45 -1.95 -1.69
CA LYS A 85 -14.65 -1.17 -2.05
C LYS A 85 -14.46 0.31 -1.72
N GLY A 86 -14.69 1.17 -2.70
CA GLY A 86 -14.89 2.60 -2.52
C GLY A 86 -15.52 3.22 -3.77
N GLY A 87 -16.37 4.24 -3.60
CA GLY A 87 -17.05 4.88 -4.74
C GLY A 87 -18.07 3.96 -5.44
N PRO A 88 -18.26 4.09 -6.77
CA PRO A 88 -19.28 3.33 -7.50
C PRO A 88 -18.91 1.86 -7.77
N ASN A 89 -17.61 1.52 -7.83
CA ASN A 89 -17.11 0.19 -8.17
C ASN A 89 -16.17 -0.36 -7.07
N ALA A 90 -15.49 -1.46 -7.33
CA ALA A 90 -14.45 -2.03 -6.48
C ALA A 90 -13.17 -2.32 -7.29
N LEU A 91 -12.04 -2.42 -6.60
CA LEU A 91 -10.80 -2.98 -7.17
C LEU A 91 -10.55 -4.37 -6.57
N LEU A 92 -10.27 -5.35 -7.41
CA LEU A 92 -9.79 -6.67 -7.02
C LEU A 92 -8.28 -6.72 -7.19
N TYR A 93 -7.58 -7.01 -6.09
CA TYR A 93 -6.17 -7.34 -6.10
C TYR A 93 -6.04 -8.85 -5.92
N THR A 94 -5.44 -9.54 -6.90
CA THR A 94 -5.21 -10.98 -6.87
C THR A 94 -3.79 -11.25 -6.39
N ASN A 95 -3.63 -12.11 -5.37
CA ASN A 95 -2.36 -12.40 -4.70
C ASN A 95 -1.52 -11.15 -4.39
N PRO A 96 -2.08 -10.11 -3.76
CA PRO A 96 -1.29 -8.95 -3.39
C PRO A 96 -0.22 -9.38 -2.38
N GLY A 97 1.02 -8.92 -2.56
CA GLY A 97 2.07 -9.16 -1.57
C GLY A 97 1.86 -8.31 -0.32
N GLU A 98 2.31 -8.79 0.83
CA GLU A 98 2.35 -7.99 2.06
C GLU A 98 3.14 -6.69 1.86
N GLY A 99 2.75 -5.63 2.57
CA GLY A 99 3.34 -4.31 2.44
C GLY A 99 2.97 -3.54 1.17
N SER A 100 2.24 -4.16 0.23
CA SER A 100 1.72 -3.47 -0.96
C SER A 100 0.77 -2.35 -0.58
N ILE A 101 0.91 -1.21 -1.25
CA ILE A 101 0.01 -0.06 -1.07
C ILE A 101 -1.23 -0.29 -1.92
N LEU A 102 -2.36 -0.56 -1.26
CA LEU A 102 -3.66 -0.80 -1.89
C LEU A 102 -4.60 0.38 -1.68
N HIS A 103 -5.57 0.55 -2.57
CA HIS A 103 -6.52 1.67 -2.54
C HIS A 103 -7.83 1.32 -3.25
N ALA A 104 -8.84 2.18 -3.10
CA ALA A 104 -10.06 2.12 -3.92
C ALA A 104 -9.85 2.80 -5.28
N GLN A 105 -10.85 2.74 -6.16
CA GLN A 105 -10.80 3.40 -7.47
C GLN A 105 -10.45 4.90 -7.36
N VAL A 106 -9.73 5.43 -8.34
CA VAL A 106 -9.54 6.87 -8.52
C VAL A 106 -10.87 7.51 -8.91
N ASN A 107 -11.26 8.56 -8.21
CA ASN A 107 -12.41 9.39 -8.58
C ASN A 107 -12.01 10.29 -9.76
N PRO A 108 -12.62 10.12 -10.95
CA PRO A 108 -12.23 10.88 -12.14
C PRO A 108 -12.53 12.38 -12.01
N ASN A 109 -13.38 12.79 -11.07
CA ASN A 109 -13.73 14.19 -10.87
C ASN A 109 -12.65 14.99 -10.12
N ASN A 110 -11.76 14.33 -9.38
CA ASN A 110 -10.76 15.02 -8.56
C ASN A 110 -9.37 14.35 -8.53
N GLY A 111 -9.20 13.22 -9.23
CA GLY A 111 -7.92 12.51 -9.31
C GLY A 111 -7.47 11.84 -8.00
N LYS A 112 -8.32 11.79 -6.96
CA LYS A 112 -8.02 11.17 -5.67
C LYS A 112 -8.70 9.82 -5.54
N TYR A 113 -8.16 8.90 -4.75
CA TYR A 113 -8.85 7.66 -4.43
C TYR A 113 -10.16 7.95 -3.67
N TYR A 114 -11.22 7.21 -4.00
CA TYR A 114 -12.41 7.18 -3.16
C TYR A 114 -12.05 6.75 -1.73
N GLY A 115 -12.88 7.15 -0.76
CA GLY A 115 -12.78 6.63 0.60
C GLY A 115 -12.99 5.12 0.64
N LEU A 116 -12.27 4.45 1.55
CA LEU A 116 -12.40 3.02 1.80
C LEU A 116 -13.73 2.76 2.52
N SER A 117 -14.67 2.05 1.87
CA SER A 117 -15.93 1.65 2.48
C SER A 117 -15.77 0.36 3.26
N HIS A 118 -15.25 -0.69 2.62
CA HIS A 118 -14.95 -1.96 3.24
C HIS A 118 -13.93 -2.74 2.43
N LEU A 119 -13.33 -3.75 3.07
CA LEU A 119 -12.47 -4.74 2.44
C LEU A 119 -13.15 -6.11 2.48
N CYS A 120 -12.94 -6.92 1.45
CA CYS A 120 -13.20 -8.35 1.49
C CYS A 120 -11.89 -9.11 1.28
N ILE A 121 -11.46 -9.85 2.30
CA ILE A 121 -10.21 -10.61 2.28
C ILE A 121 -10.54 -12.08 2.06
N ASN A 122 -10.12 -12.61 0.91
CA ASN A 122 -10.14 -14.05 0.66
C ASN A 122 -8.75 -14.59 1.00
N SER A 123 -8.74 -15.63 1.82
CA SER A 123 -7.52 -16.25 2.32
C SER A 123 -7.68 -17.74 2.42
N GLU A 124 -6.57 -18.44 2.31
CA GLU A 124 -6.45 -19.85 2.61
C GLU A 124 -5.57 -20.01 3.85
N LYS A 125 -5.82 -21.05 4.65
CA LYS A 125 -4.94 -21.34 5.78
C LYS A 125 -3.56 -21.67 5.23
N ASP A 126 -2.51 -21.06 5.78
CA ASP A 126 -1.13 -21.44 5.48
C ASP A 126 -0.99 -22.91 5.91
N GLY A 127 -1.12 -23.78 4.93
CA GLY A 127 -1.08 -25.22 5.10
C GLY A 127 0.36 -25.63 5.14
N GLY A 128 1.09 -25.18 6.18
CA GLY A 128 2.53 -25.36 6.41
C GLY A 128 3.13 -26.31 5.40
N GLY A 129 3.53 -25.74 4.26
CA GLY A 129 3.96 -26.48 3.08
C GLY A 129 5.26 -27.21 3.39
N GLY A 130 5.16 -28.32 4.10
CA GLY A 130 6.15 -29.36 4.11
C GLY A 130 6.31 -29.81 2.67
N LYS A 131 7.27 -29.19 1.98
CA LYS A 131 7.88 -29.78 0.80
C LYS A 131 8.31 -31.18 1.22
N LYS A 132 7.56 -32.18 0.76
CA LYS A 132 8.09 -33.54 0.66
C LYS A 132 9.14 -33.58 -0.45
#